data_AF-A0A6C0LIE9-F1
#
_entry.id   AF-A0A6C0LIE9-F1
#
_cell.length_a   1.000
_cell.length_b   1.000
_cell.length_c   1.000
_cell.angle_alpha   90.00
_cell.angle_beta   90.00
_cell.angle_gamma   90.00
#
_symmetry.space_group_name_H-M   'P 1'
#
loop_
_entity.id
_entity.type
_entity.pdbx_description
1 polymer ?
#
loop_
_entity_poly.entity_id
_entity_poly.type
_entity_poly.pdbx_seq_one_letter_code
_entity_poly.pdbx_strand_id
1 'polypeptide(L)'
;MNYRNFAETKWNNKYLQYILNNPDKPWNYECLSGNANITWEIVKANPDKKWNYEYLSINPNITWEIVKANPDKKWDYDFLSQNPNFTWEIFKDNPSKKWNYYYLISSNPNITWEMVKDNPDKEWNYNILSDNPNITWEIVQANTDKPWNYNILSKNPNITWEIVKANPDKPWNYNILSKNPNITWEIVQDNPDKQWDYSWLSENPNIPWEIVQANPLKPWDYYYLSFNTNITLEIVIDNPDIPWDYDVLSFNTMSKSKEAFIKKEVELIYDFSYRCAKDKVIRYLMNPERYLGRKCIMELSNII
;
A
#
# COMPACT_ATOMS: atom_id res chain seq x y z
N MET A 1 -19.07 1.24 14.33
CA MET A 1 -17.80 1.69 13.71
C MET A 1 -16.76 0.64 14.02
N ASN A 2 -16.09 0.08 13.03
CA ASN A 2 -15.03 -0.92 13.24
C ASN A 2 -13.85 -0.24 13.95
N TYR A 3 -13.30 -0.83 15.01
CA TYR A 3 -12.13 -0.29 15.74
C TYR A 3 -10.94 -0.05 14.80
N ARG A 4 -10.79 -0.90 13.77
CA ARG A 4 -9.75 -0.72 12.75
C ARG A 4 -9.94 0.58 11.97
N ASN A 5 -11.14 0.87 11.45
CA ASN A 5 -11.42 2.10 10.70
C ASN A 5 -11.17 3.36 11.54
N PHE A 6 -11.48 3.30 12.85
CA PHE A 6 -11.18 4.39 13.78
C PHE A 6 -9.66 4.61 13.92
N ALA A 7 -8.90 3.53 14.11
CA ALA A 7 -7.44 3.59 14.19
C ALA A 7 -6.80 4.07 12.87
N GLU A 8 -7.31 3.64 11.72
CA GLU A 8 -6.89 4.11 10.40
C GLU A 8 -7.11 5.61 10.22
N THR A 9 -8.28 6.11 10.64
CA THR A 9 -8.58 7.56 10.62
C THR A 9 -7.59 8.33 11.49
N LYS A 10 -7.28 7.82 12.69
CA LYS A 10 -6.31 8.43 13.60
C LYS A 10 -4.90 8.46 12.99
N TRP A 11 -4.49 7.39 12.29
CA TRP A 11 -3.24 7.36 11.55
C TRP A 11 -3.19 8.40 10.43
N ASN A 12 -4.20 8.42 9.55
CA ASN A 12 -4.24 9.35 8.41
C ASN A 12 -4.15 10.81 8.88
N ASN A 13 -4.83 11.14 9.99
CA ASN A 13 -4.71 12.44 10.64
C ASN A 13 -3.31 12.68 11.21
N LYS A 14 -2.69 11.71 11.90
CA LYS A 14 -1.30 11.83 12.39
C LYS A 14 -0.33 12.10 11.23
N TYR A 15 -0.47 11.37 10.13
CA TYR A 15 0.34 11.53 8.92
C TYR A 15 0.21 12.94 8.34
N LEU A 16 -1.02 13.43 8.15
CA LEU A 16 -1.27 14.79 7.67
C LEU A 16 -0.70 15.85 8.63
N GLN A 17 -0.89 15.69 9.94
CA GLN A 17 -0.36 16.64 10.93
C GLN A 17 1.16 16.71 10.88
N TYR A 18 1.86 15.59 10.66
CA TYR A 18 3.31 15.61 10.47
C TYR A 18 3.72 16.48 9.27
N ILE A 19 3.03 16.35 8.13
CA ILE A 19 3.26 17.19 6.95
C ILE A 19 3.03 18.66 7.28
N LEU A 20 1.91 18.99 7.93
CA LEU A 20 1.53 20.37 8.24
C LEU A 20 2.47 21.04 9.25
N ASN A 21 3.04 20.27 10.18
CA ASN A 21 3.98 20.76 11.19
C ASN A 21 5.41 20.97 10.66
N ASN A 22 5.71 20.49 9.45
CA ASN A 22 7.03 20.63 8.81
C ASN A 22 6.89 21.37 7.47
N PRO A 23 6.45 22.64 7.46
CA PRO A 23 6.16 23.40 6.24
C PRO A 23 7.43 23.80 5.47
N ASP A 24 8.61 23.72 6.09
CA ASP A 24 9.91 23.99 5.51
C ASP A 24 10.41 22.86 4.60
N LYS A 25 9.85 21.66 4.72
CA LYS A 25 10.19 20.51 3.87
C LYS A 25 9.50 20.63 2.50
N PRO A 26 10.15 20.21 1.41
CA PRO A 26 9.62 20.33 0.05
C PRO A 26 8.56 19.24 -0.24
N TRP A 27 7.45 19.25 0.50
CA TRP A 27 6.35 18.30 0.30
C TRP A 27 5.71 18.48 -1.07
N ASN A 28 5.60 17.38 -1.81
CA ASN A 28 4.99 17.39 -3.12
C ASN A 28 3.50 17.08 -3.03
N TYR A 29 2.66 18.10 -3.22
CA TYR A 29 1.21 17.96 -3.12
C TYR A 29 0.60 17.13 -4.25
N GLU A 30 1.27 16.97 -5.39
CA GLU A 30 0.82 16.04 -6.43
C GLU A 30 0.96 14.60 -5.92
N CYS A 31 2.11 14.26 -5.35
CA CYS A 31 2.39 12.95 -4.77
C CYS A 31 1.50 12.65 -3.57
N LEU A 32 1.33 13.63 -2.69
CA LEU A 32 0.41 13.52 -1.55
C LEU A 32 -1.04 13.30 -2.02
N SER A 33 -1.45 13.93 -3.12
CA SER A 33 -2.78 13.73 -3.71
C SER A 33 -3.01 12.28 -4.13
N GLY A 34 -1.98 11.59 -4.63
CA GLY A 34 -2.03 10.15 -4.94
C GLY A 34 -1.87 9.21 -3.74
N ASN A 35 -1.45 9.73 -2.58
CA ASN A 35 -1.04 8.90 -1.44
C ASN A 35 -2.25 8.29 -0.69
N ALA A 36 -2.16 6.99 -0.37
CA ALA A 36 -3.22 6.24 0.31
C ALA A 36 -3.56 6.74 1.74
N ASN A 37 -2.69 7.55 2.36
CA ASN A 37 -2.98 8.20 3.64
C ASN A 37 -3.81 9.49 3.50
N ILE A 38 -3.92 10.05 2.29
CA ILE A 38 -4.78 11.19 1.99
C ILE A 38 -6.13 10.65 1.53
N THR A 39 -7.10 10.61 2.44
CA THR A 39 -8.47 10.17 2.13
C THR A 39 -9.29 11.32 1.53
N TRP A 40 -10.41 10.97 0.90
CA TRP A 40 -11.33 11.98 0.39
C TRP A 40 -11.89 12.90 1.49
N GLU A 41 -12.05 12.40 2.71
CA GLU A 41 -12.43 13.21 3.89
C GLU A 41 -11.37 14.24 4.23
N ILE A 42 -10.08 13.86 4.18
CA ILE A 42 -8.97 14.80 4.37
C ILE A 42 -8.98 15.88 3.29
N VAL A 43 -9.18 15.50 2.03
CA VAL A 43 -9.26 16.46 0.91
C VAL A 43 -10.40 17.46 1.13
N LYS A 44 -11.59 16.98 1.49
CA LYS A 44 -12.75 17.84 1.80
C LYS A 44 -12.53 18.75 3.01
N ALA A 45 -11.86 18.25 4.04
CA ALA A 45 -11.61 19.00 5.27
C ALA A 45 -10.53 20.08 5.12
N ASN A 46 -9.70 19.99 4.08
CA ASN A 46 -8.56 20.89 3.83
C ASN A 46 -8.61 21.46 2.40
N PRO A 47 -9.66 22.23 2.04
CA PRO A 47 -9.86 22.73 0.68
C PRO A 47 -8.86 23.83 0.27
N ASP A 48 -8.13 24.41 1.23
CA ASP A 48 -7.09 25.42 1.02
C ASP A 48 -5.78 24.83 0.46
N LYS A 49 -5.60 23.51 0.54
CA LYS A 49 -4.40 22.83 0.04
C LYS A 49 -4.46 22.63 -1.47
N LYS A 50 -3.28 22.61 -2.10
CA LYS A 50 -3.13 22.49 -3.55
C LYS A 50 -3.27 21.02 -4.01
N TRP A 51 -4.39 20.38 -3.69
CA TRP A 51 -4.66 19.02 -4.14
C TRP A 51 -4.71 18.96 -5.67
N ASN A 52 -3.97 18.02 -6.23
CA ASN A 52 -3.93 17.76 -7.66
C ASN A 52 -4.96 16.65 -7.98
N TYR A 53 -6.00 17.00 -8.74
CA TYR A 53 -7.09 16.07 -9.09
C TYR A 53 -6.72 15.00 -10.11
N GLU A 54 -5.68 15.24 -10.92
CA GLU A 54 -5.09 14.20 -11.76
C GLU A 54 -4.50 13.12 -10.86
N TYR A 55 -3.65 13.47 -9.89
CA TYR A 55 -3.08 12.49 -8.95
C TYR A 55 -4.10 11.92 -7.94
N LEU A 56 -5.15 12.66 -7.57
CA LEU A 56 -6.26 12.06 -6.83
C LEU A 56 -6.95 10.96 -7.65
N SER A 57 -6.94 11.03 -8.98
CA SER A 57 -7.58 10.03 -9.83
C SER A 57 -6.92 8.64 -9.70
N ILE A 58 -5.62 8.57 -9.41
CA ILE A 58 -4.93 7.29 -9.12
C ILE A 58 -4.98 6.90 -7.63
N ASN A 59 -5.48 7.76 -6.74
CA ASN A 59 -5.50 7.51 -5.30
C ASN A 59 -6.47 6.35 -4.95
N PRO A 60 -6.04 5.36 -4.15
CA PRO A 60 -6.84 4.19 -3.79
C PRO A 60 -8.05 4.50 -2.88
N ASN A 61 -8.19 5.73 -2.37
CA ASN A 61 -9.37 6.18 -1.64
C ASN A 61 -10.43 6.84 -2.53
N ILE A 62 -10.15 7.05 -3.83
CA ILE A 62 -11.14 7.57 -4.77
C ILE A 62 -11.93 6.41 -5.37
N THR A 63 -13.26 6.54 -5.31
CA THR A 63 -14.21 5.59 -5.88
C THR A 63 -15.02 6.24 -6.99
N TRP A 64 -15.70 5.43 -7.79
CA TRP A 64 -16.59 5.94 -8.83
C TRP A 64 -17.73 6.80 -8.28
N GLU A 65 -18.23 6.50 -7.08
CA GLU A 65 -19.26 7.30 -6.38
C GLU A 65 -18.75 8.70 -6.06
N ILE A 66 -17.49 8.82 -5.63
CA ILE A 66 -16.85 10.11 -5.37
C ILE A 66 -16.74 10.91 -6.67
N VAL A 67 -16.29 10.29 -7.75
CA VAL A 67 -16.18 10.94 -9.07
C VAL A 67 -17.55 11.41 -9.57
N LYS A 68 -18.58 10.56 -9.49
CA LYS A 68 -19.96 10.90 -9.86
C LYS A 68 -20.54 12.05 -9.04
N ALA A 69 -20.26 12.07 -7.74
CA ALA A 69 -20.78 13.09 -6.83
C ALA A 69 -20.08 14.46 -6.98
N ASN A 70 -18.90 14.50 -7.63
CA ASN A 70 -18.09 15.70 -7.78
C ASN A 70 -17.67 15.91 -9.24
N PRO A 71 -18.64 16.12 -10.16
CA PRO A 71 -18.38 16.22 -11.60
C PRO A 71 -17.69 17.53 -12.01
N ASP A 72 -17.66 18.53 -11.13
CA ASP A 72 -16.97 19.82 -11.34
C ASP A 72 -15.45 19.70 -11.22
N LYS A 73 -14.94 18.62 -10.62
CA LYS A 73 -13.51 18.40 -10.45
C LYS A 73 -12.86 17.87 -11.72
N LYS A 74 -11.62 18.28 -11.95
CA LYS A 74 -10.81 17.90 -13.12
C LYS A 74 -10.21 16.51 -12.92
N TRP A 75 -11.06 15.48 -12.87
CA TRP A 75 -10.62 14.09 -12.82
C TRP A 75 -9.91 13.69 -14.12
N ASP A 76 -8.81 12.97 -13.98
CA ASP A 76 -8.04 12.43 -15.09
C ASP A 76 -8.46 10.99 -15.37
N TYR A 77 -9.11 10.77 -16.51
CA TYR A 77 -9.66 9.46 -16.85
C TYR A 77 -8.59 8.43 -17.21
N ASP A 78 -7.37 8.84 -17.55
CA ASP A 78 -6.25 7.95 -17.82
C ASP A 78 -5.70 7.39 -16.50
N PHE A 79 -5.70 8.19 -15.43
CA PHE A 79 -5.33 7.76 -14.08
C PHE A 79 -6.46 7.01 -13.37
N LEU A 80 -7.72 7.42 -13.55
CA LEU A 80 -8.87 6.62 -13.09
C LEU A 80 -8.88 5.23 -13.73
N SER A 81 -8.46 5.14 -15.00
CA SER A 81 -8.35 3.86 -15.73
C SER A 81 -7.39 2.85 -15.09
N GLN A 82 -6.35 3.35 -14.42
CA GLN A 82 -5.33 2.55 -13.75
C GLN A 82 -5.69 2.27 -12.27
N ASN A 83 -6.70 2.96 -11.73
CA ASN A 83 -7.07 2.86 -10.33
C ASN A 83 -7.79 1.53 -10.04
N PRO A 84 -7.37 0.76 -9.03
CA PRO A 84 -7.95 -0.55 -8.70
C PRO A 84 -9.44 -0.49 -8.32
N ASN A 85 -9.96 0.65 -7.86
CA ASN A 85 -11.38 0.81 -7.52
C ASN A 85 -12.28 0.96 -8.76
N PHE A 86 -11.69 1.08 -9.95
CA PHE A 86 -12.40 1.25 -11.21
C PHE A 86 -12.38 -0.10 -11.94
N THR A 87 -13.48 -0.84 -11.81
CA THR A 87 -13.63 -2.18 -12.36
C THR A 87 -14.03 -2.15 -13.83
N TRP A 88 -13.86 -3.29 -14.49
CA TRP A 88 -14.31 -3.50 -15.87
C TRP A 88 -15.79 -3.14 -16.09
N GLU A 89 -16.65 -3.41 -15.11
CA GLU A 89 -18.08 -3.07 -15.11
C GLU A 89 -18.30 -1.56 -15.17
N ILE A 90 -17.54 -0.78 -14.39
CA ILE A 90 -17.63 0.68 -14.41
C ILE A 90 -17.32 1.21 -15.83
N PHE A 91 -16.34 0.63 -16.51
CA PHE A 91 -15.99 1.03 -17.88
C PHE A 91 -17.08 0.67 -18.87
N LYS A 92 -17.63 -0.55 -18.80
CA LYS A 92 -18.75 -1.01 -19.66
C LYS A 92 -20.01 -0.16 -19.48
N ASP A 93 -20.36 0.19 -18.25
CA ASP A 93 -21.58 0.91 -17.93
C ASP A 93 -21.48 2.41 -18.25
N ASN A 94 -20.26 2.92 -18.47
CA ASN A 94 -20.01 4.35 -18.69
C ASN A 94 -19.20 4.59 -19.97
N PRO A 95 -19.67 4.14 -21.15
CA PRO A 95 -18.90 4.17 -22.40
C PRO A 95 -18.70 5.58 -22.96
N SER A 96 -19.44 6.58 -22.47
CA SER A 96 -19.32 7.97 -22.89
C SER A 96 -18.13 8.70 -22.29
N LYS A 97 -17.46 8.10 -21.30
CA LYS A 97 -16.25 8.67 -20.69
C LYS A 97 -15.04 8.39 -21.56
N LYS A 98 -14.07 9.31 -21.54
CA LYS A 98 -12.82 9.22 -22.30
C LYS A 98 -11.82 8.29 -21.59
N TRP A 99 -12.22 7.05 -21.44
CA TRP A 99 -11.45 5.96 -20.89
C TRP A 99 -10.22 5.67 -21.76
N ASN A 100 -9.02 5.58 -21.16
CA ASN A 100 -7.81 5.21 -21.89
C ASN A 100 -7.69 3.69 -22.00
N TYR A 101 -8.24 3.13 -23.08
CA TYR A 101 -8.23 1.68 -23.33
C TYR A 101 -6.83 1.06 -23.34
N TYR A 102 -5.79 1.78 -23.75
CA TYR A 102 -4.42 1.26 -23.71
C TYR A 102 -3.97 0.95 -22.27
N TYR A 103 -4.21 1.87 -21.31
CA TYR A 103 -3.86 1.65 -19.90
C TYR A 103 -4.91 0.79 -19.16
N LEU A 104 -6.20 0.92 -19.48
CA LEU A 104 -7.29 0.11 -18.92
C LEU A 104 -7.09 -1.38 -19.13
N ILE A 105 -6.69 -1.75 -20.34
CA ILE A 105 -6.70 -3.12 -20.81
C ILE A 105 -5.51 -3.87 -20.20
N SER A 106 -4.33 -3.25 -20.05
CA SER A 106 -3.14 -4.01 -19.66
C SER A 106 -2.61 -3.67 -18.25
N SER A 107 -2.75 -2.42 -17.77
CA SER A 107 -2.18 -1.99 -16.48
C SER A 107 -3.13 -2.12 -15.30
N ASN A 108 -4.44 -2.31 -15.53
CA ASN A 108 -5.40 -2.40 -14.45
C ASN A 108 -5.22 -3.74 -13.69
N PRO A 109 -5.04 -3.72 -12.36
CA PRO A 109 -4.78 -4.92 -11.57
C PRO A 109 -5.97 -5.88 -11.49
N ASN A 110 -7.16 -5.50 -11.98
CA ASN A 110 -8.33 -6.38 -12.05
C ASN A 110 -8.42 -7.17 -13.37
N ILE A 111 -7.52 -6.94 -14.32
CA ILE A 111 -7.49 -7.67 -15.60
C ILE A 111 -6.88 -9.05 -15.39
N THR A 112 -7.64 -10.11 -15.69
CA THR A 112 -7.18 -11.49 -15.63
C THR A 112 -6.81 -12.04 -17.00
N TRP A 113 -6.02 -13.11 -17.04
CA TRP A 113 -5.69 -13.81 -18.29
C TRP A 113 -6.93 -14.37 -19.01
N GLU A 114 -7.98 -14.77 -18.28
CA GLU A 114 -9.27 -15.17 -18.85
C GLU A 114 -9.90 -14.04 -19.64
N MET A 115 -9.90 -12.81 -19.10
CA MET A 115 -10.41 -11.65 -19.83
C MET A 115 -9.62 -11.37 -21.10
N VAL A 116 -8.29 -11.59 -21.09
CA VAL A 116 -7.43 -11.49 -22.28
C VAL A 116 -7.86 -12.50 -23.35
N LYS A 117 -8.05 -13.76 -22.96
CA LYS A 117 -8.47 -14.85 -23.86
C LYS A 117 -9.87 -14.64 -24.43
N ASP A 118 -10.80 -14.16 -23.61
CA ASP A 118 -12.21 -13.99 -23.99
C ASP A 118 -12.44 -12.77 -24.89
N ASN A 119 -11.47 -11.87 -25.00
CA ASN A 119 -11.54 -10.66 -25.83
C ASN A 119 -10.32 -10.57 -26.77
N PRO A 120 -10.14 -11.56 -27.68
CA PRO A 120 -8.96 -11.64 -28.54
C PRO A 120 -8.93 -10.55 -29.63
N ASP A 121 -10.06 -9.87 -29.85
CA ASP A 121 -10.21 -8.75 -30.78
C ASP A 121 -9.59 -7.44 -30.26
N LYS A 122 -9.18 -7.38 -28.98
CA LYS A 122 -8.53 -6.21 -28.39
C LYS A 122 -7.02 -6.24 -28.60
N GLU A 123 -6.45 -5.05 -28.78
CA GLU A 123 -5.00 -4.85 -28.91
C GLU A 123 -4.34 -4.89 -27.53
N TRP A 124 -4.09 -6.10 -27.03
CA TRP A 124 -3.40 -6.33 -25.75
C TRP A 124 -1.92 -5.99 -25.83
N ASN A 125 -1.43 -5.16 -24.90
CA ASN A 125 -0.02 -4.84 -24.82
C ASN A 125 0.72 -5.83 -23.91
N TYR A 126 1.44 -6.77 -24.53
CA TYR A 126 2.18 -7.80 -23.79
C TYR A 126 3.35 -7.27 -22.95
N ASN A 127 3.89 -6.07 -23.25
CA ASN A 127 4.87 -5.44 -22.35
C ASN A 127 4.22 -5.10 -21.01
N ILE A 128 3.01 -4.51 -21.05
CA ILE A 128 2.31 -4.12 -19.83
C ILE A 128 1.70 -5.35 -19.13
N LEU A 129 1.15 -6.31 -19.88
CA LEU A 129 0.67 -7.57 -19.29
C LEU A 129 1.80 -8.34 -18.60
N SER A 130 3.03 -8.28 -19.11
CA SER A 130 4.20 -8.88 -18.44
C SER A 130 4.45 -8.29 -17.05
N ASP A 131 4.01 -7.06 -16.78
CA ASP A 131 4.11 -6.40 -15.47
C ASP A 131 2.90 -6.72 -14.56
N ASN A 132 1.82 -7.25 -15.13
CA ASN A 132 0.55 -7.40 -14.43
C ASN A 132 0.62 -8.55 -13.40
N PRO A 133 0.21 -8.31 -12.14
CA PRO A 133 0.28 -9.32 -11.08
C PRO A 133 -0.68 -10.51 -11.27
N ASN A 134 -1.61 -10.45 -12.23
CA ASN A 134 -2.45 -11.59 -12.60
C ASN A 134 -1.84 -12.48 -13.70
N ILE A 135 -0.68 -12.12 -14.25
CA ILE A 135 0.08 -12.96 -15.16
C ILE A 135 1.09 -13.78 -14.36
N THR A 136 0.81 -15.07 -14.21
CA THR A 136 1.69 -16.02 -13.52
C THR A 136 2.71 -16.63 -14.48
N TRP A 137 3.76 -17.25 -13.93
CA TRP A 137 4.73 -17.97 -14.74
C TRP A 137 4.09 -19.13 -15.53
N GLU A 138 3.10 -19.82 -14.96
CA GLU A 138 2.38 -20.90 -15.65
C GLU A 138 1.62 -20.38 -16.87
N ILE A 139 1.04 -19.17 -16.80
CA ILE A 139 0.40 -18.52 -17.94
C ILE A 139 1.43 -18.23 -19.02
N VAL A 140 2.58 -17.67 -18.66
CA VAL A 140 3.68 -17.37 -19.60
C VAL A 140 4.16 -18.66 -20.28
N GLN A 141 4.36 -19.73 -19.50
CA GLN A 141 4.83 -21.02 -19.99
C GLN A 141 3.80 -21.77 -20.85
N ALA A 142 2.51 -21.63 -20.56
CA ALA A 142 1.44 -22.25 -21.36
C ALA A 142 1.16 -21.51 -22.68
N ASN A 143 1.61 -20.25 -22.81
CA ASN A 143 1.29 -19.37 -23.93
C ASN A 143 2.57 -18.76 -24.53
N THR A 144 3.53 -19.61 -24.88
CA THR A 144 4.85 -19.20 -25.41
C THR A 144 4.79 -18.57 -26.79
N ASP A 145 3.66 -18.69 -27.50
CA ASP A 145 3.40 -18.02 -28.78
C ASP A 145 3.19 -16.50 -28.61
N LYS A 146 2.95 -16.04 -27.37
CA LYS A 146 2.74 -14.63 -27.08
C LYS A 146 4.06 -13.87 -26.86
N PRO A 147 4.14 -12.59 -27.25
CA PRO A 147 5.37 -11.79 -27.18
C PRO A 147 5.62 -11.25 -25.76
N TRP A 148 5.80 -12.14 -24.78
CA TRP A 148 6.12 -11.79 -23.39
C TRP A 148 7.45 -11.05 -23.29
N ASN A 149 7.51 -10.01 -22.47
CA ASN A 149 8.70 -9.22 -22.25
C ASN A 149 9.42 -9.69 -20.97
N TYR A 150 10.50 -10.46 -21.14
CA TYR A 150 11.28 -11.01 -20.03
C TYR A 150 11.99 -9.96 -19.18
N ASN A 151 12.36 -8.80 -19.75
CA ASN A 151 12.88 -7.69 -18.95
C ASN A 151 11.82 -7.20 -17.96
N ILE A 152 10.55 -7.10 -18.38
CA ILE A 152 9.46 -6.64 -17.50
C ILE A 152 9.00 -7.77 -16.56
N LEU A 153 8.90 -9.01 -17.05
CA LEU A 153 8.61 -10.17 -16.20
C LEU A 153 9.62 -10.29 -15.06
N SER A 154 10.88 -9.89 -15.29
CA SER A 154 11.91 -9.91 -14.24
C SER A 154 11.54 -9.14 -12.97
N LYS A 155 10.68 -8.11 -13.03
CA LYS A 155 10.15 -7.41 -11.83
C LYS A 155 8.75 -7.86 -11.40
N ASN A 156 8.12 -8.78 -12.14
CA ASN A 156 6.77 -9.24 -11.85
C ASN A 156 6.76 -10.08 -10.55
N PRO A 157 5.82 -9.83 -9.62
CA PRO A 157 5.76 -10.52 -8.32
C PRO A 157 5.47 -12.04 -8.42
N ASN A 158 5.05 -12.55 -9.58
CA ASN A 158 4.89 -13.99 -9.80
C ASN A 158 6.17 -14.68 -10.33
N ILE A 159 7.24 -13.93 -10.60
CA ILE A 159 8.54 -14.51 -10.94
C ILE A 159 9.35 -14.64 -9.65
N THR A 160 9.49 -15.88 -9.18
CA THR A 160 10.32 -16.21 -8.00
C THR A 160 11.75 -16.52 -8.41
N TRP A 161 12.66 -16.50 -7.44
CA TRP A 161 14.04 -16.88 -7.68
C TRP A 161 14.20 -18.34 -8.14
N GLU A 162 13.34 -19.24 -7.66
CA GLU A 162 13.30 -20.64 -8.10
C GLU A 162 12.94 -20.76 -9.57
N ILE A 163 12.00 -19.95 -10.07
CA ILE A 163 11.65 -19.89 -11.50
C ILE A 163 12.85 -19.41 -12.31
N VAL A 164 13.52 -18.35 -11.86
CA VAL A 164 14.72 -17.82 -12.53
C VAL A 164 15.82 -18.88 -12.60
N LYS A 165 16.08 -19.58 -11.48
CA LYS A 165 17.09 -20.64 -11.38
C LYS A 165 16.76 -21.87 -12.22
N ALA A 166 15.48 -22.26 -12.28
CA ALA A 166 15.02 -23.42 -13.05
C ALA A 166 15.00 -23.16 -14.57
N ASN A 167 14.96 -21.90 -15.00
CA ASN A 167 14.86 -21.51 -16.41
C ASN A 167 16.03 -20.58 -16.81
N PRO A 168 17.30 -21.02 -16.73
CA PRO A 168 18.46 -20.18 -16.99
C PRO A 168 18.63 -19.81 -18.47
N ASP A 169 17.92 -20.47 -19.38
CA ASP A 169 17.90 -20.19 -20.82
C ASP A 169 17.05 -18.95 -21.17
N LYS A 170 16.21 -18.48 -20.25
CA LYS A 170 15.39 -17.29 -20.46
C LYS A 170 16.20 -16.03 -20.21
N PRO A 171 15.96 -14.94 -20.98
CA PRO A 171 16.74 -13.71 -20.90
C PRO A 171 16.30 -12.85 -19.70
N TRP A 172 16.48 -13.38 -18.49
CA TRP A 172 16.21 -12.65 -17.25
C TRP A 172 17.16 -11.47 -17.09
N ASN A 173 16.62 -10.35 -16.63
CA ASN A 173 17.39 -9.14 -16.40
C ASN A 173 17.70 -8.99 -14.91
N TYR A 174 18.93 -9.31 -14.51
CA TYR A 174 19.36 -9.27 -13.10
C TYR A 174 19.35 -7.88 -12.48
N ASN A 175 19.59 -6.84 -13.28
CA ASN A 175 19.35 -5.48 -12.82
C ASN A 175 17.87 -5.39 -12.42
N ILE A 176 16.92 -5.68 -13.32
CA ILE A 176 15.47 -5.52 -13.04
C ILE A 176 14.97 -6.44 -11.92
N LEU A 177 15.51 -7.67 -11.83
CA LEU A 177 15.25 -8.58 -10.71
C LEU A 177 15.59 -7.96 -9.36
N SER A 178 16.55 -7.04 -9.30
CA SER A 178 16.88 -6.33 -8.05
C SER A 178 15.69 -5.60 -7.44
N LYS A 179 14.70 -5.20 -8.24
CA LYS A 179 13.44 -4.59 -7.78
C LYS A 179 12.35 -5.61 -7.41
N ASN A 180 12.52 -6.88 -7.81
CA ASN A 180 11.49 -7.90 -7.67
C ASN A 180 11.27 -8.26 -6.19
N PRO A 181 10.00 -8.28 -5.71
CA PRO A 181 9.67 -8.59 -4.32
C PRO A 181 9.91 -10.06 -3.91
N ASN A 182 10.44 -10.91 -4.79
CA ASN A 182 10.90 -12.27 -4.45
C ASN A 182 12.44 -12.38 -4.37
N ILE A 183 13.18 -11.31 -4.64
CA ILE A 183 14.63 -11.29 -4.41
C ILE A 183 14.87 -10.83 -2.97
N THR A 184 15.44 -11.72 -2.16
CA THR A 184 15.85 -11.43 -0.78
C THR A 184 17.32 -11.06 -0.70
N TRP A 185 17.73 -10.50 0.44
CA TRP A 185 19.14 -10.21 0.66
C TRP A 185 20.02 -11.47 0.64
N GLU A 186 19.54 -12.59 1.16
CA GLU A 186 20.25 -13.87 1.13
C GLU A 186 20.50 -14.33 -0.31
N ILE A 187 19.52 -14.17 -1.20
CA ILE A 187 19.69 -14.47 -2.63
C ILE A 187 20.80 -13.60 -3.24
N VAL A 188 20.83 -12.31 -2.91
CA VAL A 188 21.88 -11.39 -3.39
C VAL A 188 23.25 -11.79 -2.86
N GLN A 189 23.34 -12.18 -1.59
CA GLN A 189 24.59 -12.62 -0.95
C GLN A 189 25.12 -13.94 -1.50
N ASP A 190 24.24 -14.91 -1.74
CA ASP A 190 24.59 -16.24 -2.22
C ASP A 190 24.94 -16.25 -3.71
N ASN A 191 24.57 -15.21 -4.45
CA ASN A 191 24.79 -15.09 -5.90
C ASN A 191 25.51 -13.77 -6.25
N PRO A 192 26.74 -13.55 -5.73
CA PRO A 192 27.46 -12.29 -5.90
C PRO A 192 27.98 -12.08 -7.33
N ASP A 193 27.97 -13.12 -8.17
CA ASP A 193 28.35 -13.07 -9.58
C ASP A 193 27.29 -12.42 -10.47
N LYS A 194 26.05 -12.29 -9.99
CA LYS A 194 24.97 -11.63 -10.73
C LYS A 194 25.11 -10.12 -10.65
N GLN A 195 24.71 -9.46 -11.73
CA GLN A 195 24.71 -8.01 -11.83
C GLN A 195 23.48 -7.47 -11.09
N TRP A 196 23.59 -7.35 -9.77
CA TRP A 196 22.56 -6.72 -8.93
C TRP A 196 22.72 -5.20 -8.96
N ASP A 197 21.60 -4.51 -9.10
CA ASP A 197 21.51 -3.06 -9.07
C ASP A 197 21.15 -2.60 -7.64
N TYR A 198 22.08 -1.96 -6.96
CA TYR A 198 21.88 -1.52 -5.57
C TYR A 198 20.89 -0.35 -5.44
N SER A 199 20.69 0.46 -6.49
CA SER A 199 19.63 1.48 -6.49
C SER A 199 18.25 0.81 -6.50
N TRP A 200 18.07 -0.27 -7.26
CA TRP A 200 16.80 -1.01 -7.23
C TRP A 200 16.65 -1.96 -6.04
N LEU A 201 17.73 -2.52 -5.51
CA LEU A 201 17.69 -3.20 -4.21
C LEU A 201 17.31 -2.25 -3.07
N SER A 202 17.70 -0.97 -3.16
CA SER A 202 17.36 0.05 -2.18
C SER A 202 15.85 0.27 -2.09
N GLU A 203 15.10 0.14 -3.19
CA GLU A 203 13.63 0.21 -3.21
C GLU A 203 12.95 -1.12 -2.78
N ASN A 204 13.69 -2.24 -2.78
CA ASN A 204 13.11 -3.57 -2.68
C ASN A 204 12.53 -3.87 -1.28
N PRO A 205 11.27 -4.35 -1.18
CA PRO A 205 10.61 -4.63 0.08
C PRO A 205 11.22 -5.80 0.90
N ASN A 206 12.11 -6.61 0.34
CA ASN A 206 12.87 -7.62 1.09
C ASN A 206 14.25 -7.13 1.55
N ILE A 207 14.60 -5.88 1.28
CA ILE A 207 15.79 -5.22 1.81
C ILE A 207 15.32 -4.18 2.83
N PRO A 208 15.04 -4.57 4.09
CA PRO A 208 14.61 -3.63 5.11
C PRO A 208 15.79 -2.79 5.63
N TRP A 209 15.46 -1.72 6.34
CA TRP A 209 16.43 -0.75 6.86
C TRP A 209 17.54 -1.39 7.68
N GLU A 210 17.24 -2.45 8.45
CA GLU A 210 18.23 -3.16 9.27
C GLU A 210 19.33 -3.80 8.41
N ILE A 211 19.02 -4.26 7.19
CA ILE A 211 20.01 -4.79 6.24
C ILE A 211 20.91 -3.67 5.73
N VAL A 212 20.34 -2.52 5.40
CA VAL A 212 21.08 -1.33 4.97
C VAL A 212 22.04 -0.88 6.07
N GLN A 213 21.56 -0.78 7.31
CA GLN A 213 22.37 -0.40 8.47
C GLN A 213 23.49 -1.40 8.77
N ALA A 214 23.22 -2.71 8.64
CA ALA A 214 24.22 -3.75 8.87
C ALA A 214 25.29 -3.82 7.76
N ASN A 215 25.02 -3.25 6.58
CA ASN A 215 25.89 -3.31 5.41
C ASN A 215 26.20 -1.91 4.85
N PRO A 216 26.82 -1.00 5.64
CA PRO A 216 26.98 0.40 5.27
C PRO A 216 27.98 0.63 4.12
N LEU A 217 28.81 -0.37 3.78
CA LEU A 217 29.79 -0.30 2.70
C LEU A 217 29.19 -0.64 1.32
N LYS A 218 27.94 -1.09 1.27
CA LYS A 218 27.26 -1.33 0.00
C LYS A 218 26.77 0.00 -0.57
N PRO A 219 26.74 0.15 -1.91
CA PRO A 219 26.37 1.40 -2.56
C PRO A 219 24.84 1.60 -2.56
N TRP A 220 24.24 1.68 -1.38
CA TRP A 220 22.82 1.95 -1.22
C TRP A 220 22.46 3.35 -1.74
N ASP A 221 21.29 3.44 -2.35
CA ASP A 221 20.77 4.68 -2.90
C ASP A 221 19.66 5.22 -2.00
N TYR A 222 19.96 6.31 -1.30
CA TYR A 222 19.04 6.90 -0.33
C TYR A 222 17.80 7.55 -0.97
N TYR A 223 17.87 7.94 -2.24
CA TYR A 223 16.71 8.39 -3.00
C TYR A 223 15.72 7.23 -3.19
N TYR A 224 16.20 6.06 -3.63
CA TYR A 224 15.35 4.88 -3.78
C TYR A 224 14.95 4.24 -2.45
N LEU A 225 15.78 4.35 -1.39
CA LEU A 225 15.37 3.95 -0.05
C LEU A 225 14.16 4.75 0.44
N SER A 226 14.07 6.04 0.14
CA SER A 226 12.89 6.84 0.49
C SER A 226 11.59 6.28 -0.12
N PHE A 227 11.65 5.57 -1.26
CA PHE A 227 10.48 4.86 -1.84
C PHE A 227 10.18 3.52 -1.16
N ASN A 228 11.14 2.93 -0.45
CA ASN A 228 11.01 1.58 0.08
C ASN A 228 9.92 1.52 1.16
N THR A 229 8.98 0.59 1.00
CA THR A 229 7.84 0.39 1.92
C THR A 229 8.25 -0.05 3.33
N ASN A 230 9.50 -0.47 3.51
CA ASN A 230 10.08 -0.76 4.82
C ASN A 230 10.54 0.47 5.58
N ILE A 231 10.77 1.60 4.91
CA ILE A 231 11.08 2.84 5.59
C ILE A 231 9.82 3.32 6.31
N THR A 232 9.89 3.33 7.64
CA THR A 232 8.80 3.81 8.50
C THR A 232 8.96 5.28 8.81
N LEU A 233 7.87 5.92 9.23
CA LEU A 233 7.92 7.31 9.68
C LEU A 233 8.85 7.43 10.90
N GLU A 234 8.84 6.44 11.79
CA GLU A 234 9.75 6.35 12.93
C GLU A 234 11.22 6.26 12.48
N ILE A 235 11.55 5.44 11.47
CA ILE A 235 12.92 5.38 10.91
C ILE A 235 13.37 6.75 10.40
N VAL A 236 12.51 7.48 9.68
CA VAL A 236 12.84 8.82 9.17
C VAL A 236 13.07 9.82 10.32
N ILE A 237 12.24 9.75 11.37
CA ILE A 237 12.34 10.63 12.54
C ILE A 237 13.60 10.33 13.36
N ASP A 238 13.90 9.05 13.58
CA ASP A 238 14.99 8.60 14.45
C ASP A 238 16.37 8.70 13.79
N ASN A 239 16.42 8.88 12.46
CA ASN A 239 17.66 8.97 11.67
C ASN A 239 17.71 10.28 10.86
N PRO A 240 17.78 11.45 11.53
CA PRO A 240 17.70 12.75 10.86
C PRO A 240 18.93 13.11 10.02
N ASP A 241 20.07 12.45 10.25
CA ASP A 241 21.32 12.69 9.52
C ASP A 241 21.40 11.93 8.18
N ILE A 242 20.47 11.00 7.93
CA ILE A 242 20.37 10.31 6.66
C ILE A 242 19.78 11.27 5.62
N PRO A 243 20.34 11.34 4.39
CA PRO A 243 19.85 12.24 3.35
C PRO A 243 18.56 11.72 2.71
N TRP A 244 17.49 11.62 3.50
CA TRP A 244 16.17 11.25 3.03
C TRP A 244 15.66 12.27 2.01
N ASP A 245 15.20 11.78 0.86
CA ASP A 245 14.50 12.60 -0.10
C ASP A 245 13.02 12.79 0.33
N TYR A 246 12.65 14.01 0.73
CA TYR A 246 11.29 14.34 1.21
C TYR A 246 10.26 14.50 0.08
N ASP A 247 10.70 14.81 -1.14
CA ASP A 247 9.82 14.80 -2.31
C ASP A 247 9.39 13.35 -2.57
N VAL A 248 10.35 12.42 -2.56
CA VAL A 248 10.10 10.98 -2.66
C VAL A 248 9.27 10.45 -1.49
N LEU A 249 9.60 10.81 -0.25
CA LEU A 249 8.84 10.36 0.91
C LEU A 249 7.36 10.78 0.86
N SER A 250 7.02 11.83 0.09
CA SER A 250 5.63 12.23 -0.16
C SER A 250 4.83 11.12 -0.85
N PHE A 251 5.48 10.28 -1.66
CA PHE A 251 4.87 9.10 -2.29
C PHE A 251 4.79 7.89 -1.36
N ASN A 252 5.63 7.82 -0.34
CA ASN A 252 5.68 6.67 0.55
C ASN A 252 4.41 6.61 1.41
N THR A 253 3.71 5.47 1.37
CA THR A 253 2.47 5.28 2.14
C THR A 253 2.73 4.93 3.61
N MET A 254 3.99 4.71 3.99
CA MET A 254 4.40 4.36 5.35
C MET A 254 3.60 3.17 5.90
N SER A 255 3.30 2.19 5.03
CA SER A 255 2.33 1.11 5.27
C SER A 255 2.65 0.27 6.52
N LYS A 256 3.93 -0.03 6.77
CA LYS A 256 4.36 -0.73 7.99
C LYS A 256 4.12 0.08 9.27
N SER A 257 4.47 1.37 9.26
CA SER A 257 4.19 2.31 10.37
C SER A 257 2.69 2.37 10.66
N LYS A 258 1.89 2.46 9.59
CA LYS A 258 0.43 2.49 9.65
C LYS A 258 -0.13 1.23 10.29
N GLU A 259 0.28 0.05 9.83
CA GLU A 259 -0.23 -1.22 10.38
C GLU A 259 0.20 -1.40 11.85
N ALA A 260 1.46 -1.11 12.19
CA ALA A 260 1.94 -1.18 13.56
C ALA A 260 1.16 -0.23 14.50
N PHE A 261 0.89 1.00 14.04
CA PHE A 261 0.08 1.96 14.76
C PHE A 261 -1.36 1.46 14.94
N ILE A 262 -2.00 0.98 13.86
CA ILE A 262 -3.37 0.48 13.89
C ILE A 262 -3.50 -0.68 14.87
N LYS A 263 -2.59 -1.65 14.82
CA LYS A 263 -2.58 -2.80 15.73
C LYS A 263 -2.55 -2.34 17.19
N LYS A 264 -1.59 -1.47 17.53
CA LYS A 264 -1.44 -0.93 18.88
C LYS A 264 -2.68 -0.15 19.32
N GLU A 265 -3.24 0.67 18.45
CA GLU A 265 -4.42 1.48 18.76
C GLU A 265 -5.67 0.61 18.97
N VAL A 266 -5.86 -0.41 18.13
CA VAL A 266 -6.96 -1.37 18.28
C VAL A 266 -6.87 -2.13 19.60
N GLU A 267 -5.66 -2.59 19.98
CA GLU A 267 -5.41 -3.25 21.27
C GLU A 267 -5.78 -2.34 22.45
N LEU A 268 -5.39 -1.07 22.40
CA LEU A 268 -5.73 -0.07 23.43
C LEU A 268 -7.26 0.18 23.52
N ILE A 269 -7.93 0.33 22.39
CA ILE A 269 -9.39 0.53 22.35
C ILE A 269 -10.12 -0.70 22.88
N TYR A 270 -9.63 -1.89 22.56
CA TYR A 270 -10.21 -3.15 23.03
C TYR A 270 -10.07 -3.27 24.55
N ASP A 271 -8.87 -3.06 25.11
CA ASP A 271 -8.63 -3.08 26.56
C ASP A 271 -9.51 -2.04 27.29
N PHE A 272 -9.56 -0.81 26.78
CA PHE A 272 -10.43 0.23 27.35
C PHE A 272 -11.91 -0.17 27.33
N SER A 273 -12.40 -0.64 26.18
CA SER A 273 -13.80 -1.06 26.03
C SER A 273 -14.13 -2.23 26.94
N TYR A 274 -13.22 -3.20 27.08
CA TYR A 274 -13.35 -4.33 27.99
C TYR A 274 -13.43 -3.88 29.45
N ARG A 275 -12.53 -2.98 29.89
CA ARG A 275 -12.56 -2.42 31.25
C ARG A 275 -13.88 -1.69 31.53
N CYS A 276 -14.33 -0.83 30.61
CA CYS A 276 -15.62 -0.14 30.76
C CYS A 276 -16.81 -1.11 30.83
N ALA A 277 -16.81 -2.16 30.00
CA ALA A 277 -17.87 -3.17 30.03
C ALA A 277 -17.85 -3.96 31.34
N LYS A 278 -16.66 -4.39 31.78
CA LYS A 278 -16.46 -5.09 33.06
C LYS A 278 -16.95 -4.25 34.24
N ASP A 279 -16.59 -2.96 34.29
CA ASP A 279 -17.03 -2.05 35.35
C ASP A 279 -18.56 -1.87 35.35
N LYS A 280 -19.18 -1.73 34.17
CA LYS A 280 -20.65 -1.67 34.04
C LYS A 280 -21.31 -2.95 34.55
N VAL A 281 -20.77 -4.12 34.20
CA VAL A 281 -21.28 -5.41 34.67
C VAL A 281 -21.11 -5.55 36.17
N ILE A 282 -19.95 -5.20 36.73
CA ILE A 282 -19.72 -5.25 38.18
C ILE A 282 -20.70 -4.32 38.90
N ARG A 283 -20.83 -3.06 38.47
CA ARG A 283 -21.79 -2.11 39.07
C ARG A 283 -23.22 -2.61 39.00
N TYR A 284 -23.58 -3.25 37.89
CA TYR A 284 -24.89 -3.87 37.72
C TYR A 284 -25.06 -5.03 38.71
N LEU A 285 -24.18 -6.04 38.70
CA LEU A 285 -24.29 -7.24 39.55
C LEU A 285 -24.24 -6.92 41.05
N MET A 286 -23.40 -5.96 41.44
CA MET A 286 -23.20 -5.52 42.83
C MET A 286 -24.24 -4.51 43.31
N ASN A 287 -25.24 -4.16 42.48
CA ASN A 287 -26.31 -3.28 42.90
C ASN A 287 -27.08 -3.89 44.11
N PRO A 288 -27.33 -3.12 45.19
CA PRO A 288 -28.00 -3.61 46.41
C PRO A 288 -29.38 -4.24 46.18
N GLU A 289 -30.08 -3.92 45.10
CA GLU A 289 -31.39 -4.50 44.78
C GLU A 289 -31.29 -5.85 44.04
N ARG A 290 -30.09 -6.29 43.69
CA ARG A 290 -29.85 -7.55 42.98
C ARG A 290 -29.33 -8.63 43.91
N TYR A 291 -29.49 -9.88 43.49
CA TYR A 291 -29.14 -11.05 44.30
C TYR A 291 -27.71 -11.00 44.84
N LEU A 292 -26.71 -10.78 43.97
CA LEU A 292 -25.30 -10.74 44.38
C LEU A 292 -25.00 -9.54 45.28
N GLY A 293 -25.50 -8.35 44.95
CA GLY A 293 -25.37 -7.17 45.79
C GLY A 293 -25.99 -7.35 47.19
N ARG A 294 -27.24 -7.86 47.27
CA ARG A 294 -27.90 -8.21 48.55
C ARG A 294 -27.08 -9.18 49.37
N LYS A 295 -26.63 -10.26 48.73
CA LYS A 295 -25.83 -11.30 49.40
C LYS A 295 -24.52 -10.73 49.95
N CYS A 296 -23.79 -9.92 49.17
CA CYS A 296 -22.57 -9.27 49.64
C CYS A 296 -22.82 -8.34 50.84
N ILE A 297 -23.89 -7.54 50.83
CA ILE A 297 -24.24 -6.66 51.95
C ILE A 297 -24.51 -7.48 53.21
N MET A 298 -25.32 -8.55 53.12
CA MET A 298 -25.64 -9.42 54.27
C MET A 298 -24.39 -10.07 54.87
N GLU A 299 -23.50 -10.61 54.03
CA GLU A 299 -22.26 -11.25 54.48
C GLU A 299 -21.34 -10.22 55.16
N LEU A 300 -21.21 -9.01 54.60
CA LEU A 300 -20.40 -7.94 55.19
C LEU A 300 -20.99 -7.42 56.51
N SER A 301 -22.31 -7.33 56.64
CA SER A 301 -22.97 -6.93 57.89
C SER A 301 -22.82 -7.96 59.01
N ASN A 302 -22.51 -9.22 58.70
CA ASN A 302 -22.26 -10.26 59.70
C ASN A 302 -20.82 -10.27 60.22
N ILE A 303 -19.93 -9.47 59.62
CA ILE A 303 -18.50 -9.39 59.98
C ILE A 303 -18.20 -8.15 60.85
N ILE A 304 -19.11 -7.15 60.88
CA ILE A 304 -19.01 -5.90 61.65
C ILE A 304 -19.82 -6.04 62.94
#